data_AF-A0A7X3X258-F1
#
_entry.id   AF-A0A7X3X258-F1
#
_cell.length_a   1.000
_cell.length_b   1.000
_cell.length_c   1.000
_cell.angle_alpha   90.00
_cell.angle_beta   90.00
_cell.angle_gamma   90.00
#
_symmetry.space_group_name_H-M   'P 1'
#
loop_
_entity.id
_entity.type
_entity.pdbx_description
1 polymer ?
#
loop_
_entity_poly.entity_id
_entity_poly.type
_entity_poly.pdbx_seq_one_letter_code
_entity_poly.pdbx_strand_id
1 'polypeptide(L)'
;MLFISSREVGANASRGWEGLGGGVRRNLPVPVGGHQFSFRVKVAIFSGAPRSRFGRTASGGALCRFPNSNVRPPGPPGNRPVIIVARKNITADQLDYIRERIESLGMRTHISRGVSRTIIGCIGDEARLAGVSLLSIPGVRSVHPVMRPYKLAARDFSADPTSRVRVGNRTFGGPSCLVAAGPCSVEGAEMMADTGRAVAAEGAALLRGGAFKPRTSPYSFDGLKEEGLRILAGVREETGLPVVTEVLDPRHAELVAGYADMLQIGARNMQNFALLREIGQLQRPVLLKRGMSATLKDFLLAAEYVMSGGNMDVVLCERGIRTFGGEMRNTFDLAAIPWLKLETHLPVIADPSHAGGRRDLVAPLACAALAAGADGLIVEVHPDPETAASDGDQSLTFAEFADMMRGLRAFAEAAGRSL
;
A
#
# COMPACT_ATOMS: atom_id res chain seq x y z
N MET A 1 8.73 11.18 -37.94
CA MET A 1 8.53 11.23 -39.41
C MET A 1 8.62 9.81 -39.95
N LEU A 2 7.47 9.14 -40.06
CA LEU A 2 7.18 8.06 -41.00
C LEU A 2 5.65 7.98 -41.02
N PHE A 3 5.05 8.43 -42.13
CA PHE A 3 3.62 8.39 -42.38
C PHE A 3 3.25 7.03 -42.97
N ILE A 4 2.13 6.44 -42.53
CA ILE A 4 1.37 5.49 -43.36
C ILE A 4 -0.08 5.96 -43.35
N SER A 5 -0.58 6.25 -44.55
CA SER A 5 -1.90 6.82 -44.80
C SER A 5 -2.99 5.76 -44.90
N SER A 6 -4.20 6.24 -44.73
CA SER A 6 -5.50 5.58 -44.85
C SER A 6 -5.80 4.99 -46.23
N ARG A 7 -6.64 3.95 -46.23
CA ARG A 7 -7.80 3.82 -47.13
C ARG A 7 -8.95 3.12 -46.41
N GLU A 8 -10.09 3.81 -46.38
CA GLU A 8 -11.41 3.29 -46.03
C GLU A 8 -11.98 2.40 -47.15
N VAL A 9 -12.94 1.54 -46.82
CA VAL A 9 -14.37 1.63 -47.19
C VAL A 9 -14.98 0.22 -47.14
N GLY A 10 -16.12 0.06 -46.45
CA GLY A 10 -17.01 -1.08 -46.66
C GLY A 10 -17.96 -1.37 -45.51
N ALA A 11 -19.05 -0.61 -45.42
CA ALA A 11 -20.18 -0.86 -44.53
C ALA A 11 -21.00 -2.10 -44.95
N ASN A 12 -21.46 -2.89 -43.97
CA ASN A 12 -22.78 -3.56 -43.93
C ASN A 12 -22.92 -4.27 -42.57
N ALA A 13 -23.79 -3.78 -41.68
CA ALA A 13 -25.22 -4.10 -41.59
C ALA A 13 -25.49 -5.27 -40.63
N SER A 14 -25.99 -4.88 -39.45
CA SER A 14 -27.07 -5.51 -38.67
C SER A 14 -27.43 -6.98 -38.90
N ARG A 15 -27.33 -7.77 -37.82
CA ARG A 15 -28.22 -8.88 -37.38
C ARG A 15 -27.60 -9.44 -36.08
N GLY A 16 -28.22 -9.24 -34.92
CA GLY A 16 -29.30 -10.12 -34.43
C GLY A 16 -28.68 -11.26 -33.61
N TRP A 17 -28.54 -11.08 -32.29
CA TRP A 17 -28.18 -12.16 -31.35
C TRP A 17 -29.40 -12.46 -30.49
N GLU A 18 -30.22 -13.39 -30.97
CA GLU A 18 -31.08 -14.22 -30.12
C GLU A 18 -30.36 -15.54 -29.86
N GLY A 19 -30.47 -15.99 -28.61
CA GLY A 19 -29.64 -17.04 -28.03
C GLY A 19 -29.88 -18.44 -28.57
N LEU A 20 -28.97 -19.34 -28.22
CA LEU A 20 -29.22 -20.76 -28.05
C LEU A 20 -28.10 -21.33 -27.17
N GLY A 21 -28.51 -21.93 -26.06
CA GLY A 21 -27.65 -22.75 -25.22
C GLY A 21 -27.30 -24.07 -25.89
N GLY A 22 -26.35 -24.79 -25.29
CA GLY A 22 -26.01 -26.15 -25.67
C GLY A 22 -24.51 -26.39 -25.66
N GLY A 23 -24.03 -27.02 -24.59
CA GLY A 23 -22.65 -27.48 -24.51
C GLY A 23 -22.35 -28.52 -25.58
N VAL A 24 -21.25 -28.34 -26.29
CA VAL A 24 -20.59 -29.42 -27.04
C VAL A 24 -19.08 -29.25 -26.87
N ARG A 25 -18.47 -30.24 -26.19
CA ARG A 25 -17.02 -30.45 -26.19
C ARG A 25 -16.57 -30.74 -27.61
N ARG A 26 -15.59 -29.98 -28.12
CA ARG A 26 -14.79 -30.41 -29.28
C ARG A 26 -13.31 -30.29 -28.95
N ASN A 27 -12.68 -31.46 -28.85
CA ASN A 27 -11.24 -31.60 -28.91
C ASN A 27 -10.77 -31.23 -30.32
N LEU A 28 -9.85 -30.28 -30.43
CA LEU A 28 -9.03 -30.04 -31.61
C LEU A 28 -7.58 -30.42 -31.24
N PRO A 29 -6.90 -31.28 -32.02
CA PRO A 29 -5.49 -31.57 -31.83
C PRO A 29 -4.65 -30.50 -32.53
N VAL A 30 -3.64 -29.96 -31.84
CA VAL A 30 -2.58 -29.15 -32.45
C VAL A 30 -1.23 -29.75 -32.05
N PRO A 31 -0.25 -29.87 -32.96
CA PRO A 31 0.90 -30.75 -32.78
C PRO A 31 1.90 -30.23 -31.74
N VAL A 32 2.50 -31.20 -31.04
CA VAL A 32 3.49 -31.06 -29.99
C VAL A 32 4.87 -30.76 -30.60
N GLY A 33 5.52 -29.71 -30.11
CA GLY A 33 6.90 -29.38 -30.42
C GLY A 33 7.51 -28.51 -29.33
N GLY A 34 7.68 -29.08 -28.13
CA GLY A 34 8.31 -28.39 -27.00
C GLY A 34 8.85 -29.39 -26.00
N HIS A 35 10.17 -29.41 -25.81
CA HIS A 35 10.82 -30.18 -24.75
C HIS A 35 10.33 -29.68 -23.38
N GLN A 36 9.51 -30.49 -22.71
CA GLN A 36 9.08 -30.27 -21.32
C GLN A 36 10.06 -30.98 -20.38
N PHE A 37 10.87 -30.22 -19.64
CA PHE A 37 11.57 -30.75 -18.47
C PHE A 37 10.61 -30.75 -17.28
N SER A 38 10.19 -31.94 -16.84
CA SER A 38 9.39 -32.11 -15.62
C SER A 38 10.31 -32.34 -14.41
N PHE A 39 10.26 -31.46 -13.41
CA PHE A 39 10.80 -31.75 -12.07
C PHE A 39 9.68 -32.32 -11.20
N ARG A 40 9.84 -33.56 -10.71
CA ARG A 40 8.95 -34.16 -9.69
C ARG A 40 9.49 -33.82 -8.30
N VAL A 41 8.75 -33.00 -7.55
CA VAL A 41 8.96 -32.83 -6.10
C VAL A 41 7.99 -33.76 -5.38
N LYS A 42 8.52 -34.75 -4.64
CA LYS A 42 7.73 -35.56 -3.70
C LYS A 42 7.48 -34.74 -2.44
N VAL A 43 6.23 -34.40 -2.16
CA VAL A 43 5.80 -33.86 -0.86
C VAL A 43 5.25 -35.02 -0.03
N ALA A 44 5.92 -35.32 1.08
CA ALA A 44 5.41 -36.26 2.08
C ALA A 44 4.50 -35.48 3.05
N ILE A 45 3.22 -35.86 3.09
CA ILE A 45 2.24 -35.29 4.02
C ILE A 45 2.25 -36.13 5.30
N PHE A 46 2.70 -35.55 6.41
CA PHE A 46 2.49 -36.11 7.75
C PHE A 46 1.20 -35.53 8.33
N SER A 47 0.19 -36.38 8.54
CA SER A 47 -1.05 -36.05 9.23
C SER A 47 -0.86 -36.26 10.75
N GLY A 48 -0.94 -35.17 11.52
CA GLY A 48 -0.92 -35.20 12.98
C GLY A 48 -1.90 -34.18 13.54
N ALA A 49 -3.11 -34.62 13.86
CA ALA A 49 -4.10 -33.83 14.59
C ALA A 49 -3.88 -33.95 16.10
N PRO A 50 -4.04 -32.88 16.90
CA PRO A 50 -4.36 -33.01 18.31
C PRO A 50 -5.79 -32.55 18.63
N ARG A 51 -6.39 -33.31 19.54
CA ARG A 51 -7.77 -33.29 20.02
C ARG A 51 -8.09 -32.05 20.86
N SER A 52 -9.35 -31.63 20.79
CA SER A 52 -10.01 -30.65 21.65
C SER A 52 -10.32 -31.21 23.05
N ARG A 53 -10.24 -30.37 24.08
CA ARG A 53 -10.98 -30.53 25.34
C ARG A 53 -11.50 -29.17 25.81
N PHE A 54 -12.81 -29.11 25.97
CA PHE A 54 -13.56 -28.04 26.66
C PHE A 54 -13.49 -28.24 28.18
N GLY A 55 -13.49 -27.12 28.91
CA GLY A 55 -13.81 -27.05 30.34
C GLY A 55 -14.19 -25.61 30.72
N ARG A 56 -15.43 -25.41 31.18
CA ARG A 56 -15.95 -24.16 31.77
C ARG A 56 -15.77 -24.22 33.29
N THR A 57 -15.55 -23.06 33.94
CA THR A 57 -16.42 -22.45 34.99
C THR A 57 -15.92 -21.06 35.41
N ALA A 58 -16.86 -20.24 35.92
CA ALA A 58 -16.81 -18.82 36.33
C ALA A 58 -15.82 -18.50 37.50
N SER A 59 -15.50 -17.27 37.93
CA SER A 59 -16.27 -16.02 38.16
C SER A 59 -15.34 -14.87 38.63
N GLY A 60 -15.69 -13.61 38.30
CA GLY A 60 -15.52 -12.41 39.17
C GLY A 60 -14.16 -11.68 39.24
N GLY A 61 -14.14 -10.38 38.88
CA GLY A 61 -13.11 -9.42 39.31
C GLY A 61 -12.61 -8.44 38.24
N ALA A 62 -13.09 -7.20 38.27
CA ALA A 62 -12.72 -6.12 37.36
C ALA A 62 -11.28 -5.62 37.56
N LEU A 63 -10.51 -5.59 36.46
CA LEU A 63 -9.33 -4.74 36.27
C LEU A 63 -9.11 -4.63 34.75
N CYS A 64 -9.24 -3.42 34.21
CA CYS A 64 -8.92 -3.12 32.81
C CYS A 64 -7.44 -3.41 32.54
N ARG A 65 -7.16 -4.60 31.99
CA ARG A 65 -5.88 -4.95 31.36
C ARG A 65 -6.08 -4.93 29.86
N PHE A 66 -5.38 -4.03 29.19
CA PHE A 66 -5.21 -4.07 27.74
C PHE A 66 -4.72 -5.47 27.32
N PRO A 67 -5.28 -6.09 26.27
CA PRO A 67 -4.85 -7.41 25.86
C PRO A 67 -3.41 -7.30 25.35
N ASN A 68 -2.49 -7.95 26.06
CA ASN A 68 -1.16 -8.29 25.55
C ASN A 68 -1.34 -8.93 24.17
N SER A 69 -0.96 -8.20 23.13
CA SER A 69 -0.67 -8.81 21.84
C SER A 69 0.49 -9.77 22.08
N ASN A 70 0.21 -11.07 22.02
CA ASN A 70 1.22 -12.11 21.95
C ASN A 70 1.95 -11.96 20.60
N VAL A 71 2.80 -10.94 20.50
CA VAL A 71 3.78 -10.82 19.43
C VAL A 71 4.79 -11.92 19.71
N ARG A 72 4.67 -13.06 19.03
CA ARG A 72 5.77 -14.02 18.97
C ARG A 72 6.97 -13.26 18.39
N PRO A 73 8.16 -13.34 19.01
CA PRO A 73 9.37 -12.81 18.38
C PRO A 73 9.51 -13.45 16.99
N PRO A 74 10.10 -12.74 16.01
CA PRO A 74 10.34 -13.31 14.69
C PRO A 74 11.03 -14.66 14.87
N GLY A 75 10.50 -15.68 14.21
CA GLY A 75 11.02 -17.05 14.27
C GLY A 75 12.53 -17.11 13.94
N PRO A 76 13.20 -18.23 14.27
CA PRO A 76 14.66 -18.38 14.14
C PRO A 76 15.15 -17.96 12.74
N PRO A 77 16.40 -17.48 12.60
CA PRO A 77 16.92 -16.94 11.36
C PRO A 77 16.78 -17.96 10.23
N GLY A 78 15.75 -17.75 9.41
CA GLY A 78 15.49 -18.59 8.25
C GLY A 78 16.70 -18.57 7.33
N ASN A 79 17.04 -19.73 6.79
CA ASN A 79 18.11 -19.94 5.83
C ASN A 79 17.78 -19.12 4.55
N ARG A 80 18.38 -17.94 4.38
CA ARG A 80 18.06 -16.96 3.33
C ARG A 80 19.09 -17.05 2.19
N PRO A 81 18.67 -17.41 0.97
CA PRO A 81 19.59 -17.48 -0.14
C PRO A 81 19.84 -16.09 -0.77
N VAL A 82 21.09 -15.83 -1.15
CA VAL A 82 21.52 -14.70 -1.99
C VAL A 82 22.26 -15.27 -3.19
N ILE A 83 22.01 -14.73 -4.39
CA ILE A 83 22.68 -15.17 -5.61
C ILE A 83 23.68 -14.11 -6.03
N ILE A 84 24.95 -14.48 -6.13
CA ILE A 84 26.01 -13.65 -6.68
C ILE A 84 26.32 -14.13 -8.09
N VAL A 85 26.31 -13.21 -9.04
CA VAL A 85 26.72 -13.47 -10.42
C VAL A 85 28.14 -12.94 -10.61
N ALA A 86 29.04 -13.81 -11.04
CA ALA A 86 30.42 -13.45 -11.32
C ALA A 86 30.57 -12.75 -12.68
N ARG A 87 31.70 -12.04 -12.86
CA ARG A 87 32.16 -11.54 -14.15
C ARG A 87 32.56 -12.71 -15.06
N LYS A 88 32.51 -12.50 -16.38
CA LYS A 88 32.78 -13.55 -17.39
C LYS A 88 34.17 -14.18 -17.23
N ASN A 89 35.17 -13.40 -16.83
CA ASN A 89 36.57 -13.82 -16.73
C ASN A 89 37.03 -13.91 -15.27
N ILE A 90 36.16 -14.38 -14.37
CA ILE A 90 36.52 -14.54 -12.97
C ILE A 90 37.65 -15.59 -12.83
N THR A 91 38.71 -15.26 -12.11
CA THR A 91 39.82 -16.19 -11.85
C THR A 91 39.48 -17.16 -10.71
N ALA A 92 40.23 -18.27 -10.59
CA ALA A 92 40.08 -19.19 -9.47
C ALA A 92 40.30 -18.47 -8.13
N ASP A 93 41.37 -17.67 -8.02
CA ASP A 93 41.68 -16.90 -6.81
C ASP A 93 40.57 -15.92 -6.42
N GLN A 94 39.95 -15.24 -7.39
CA GLN A 94 38.81 -14.36 -7.13
C GLN A 94 37.58 -15.14 -6.65
N LEU A 95 37.33 -16.32 -7.23
CA LEU A 95 36.22 -17.17 -6.86
C LEU A 95 36.39 -17.73 -5.44
N ASP A 96 37.61 -18.14 -5.09
CA ASP A 96 37.94 -18.65 -3.76
C ASP A 96 37.94 -17.52 -2.73
N TYR A 97 38.43 -16.33 -3.08
CA TYR A 97 38.28 -15.14 -2.23
C TYR A 97 36.81 -14.81 -1.93
N ILE A 98 35.93 -14.83 -2.95
CA ILE A 98 34.49 -14.60 -2.75
C ILE A 98 33.92 -15.67 -1.81
N ARG A 99 34.27 -16.94 -2.03
CA ARG A 99 33.82 -18.06 -1.20
C ARG A 99 34.23 -17.86 0.25
N GLU A 100 35.52 -17.72 0.51
CA GLU A 100 36.09 -17.56 1.85
C GLU A 100 35.48 -16.35 2.57
N ARG A 101 35.32 -15.23 1.85
CA ARG A 101 34.72 -14.04 2.43
C ARG A 101 33.28 -14.29 2.87
N ILE A 102 32.48 -14.99 2.06
CA ILE A 102 31.08 -15.28 2.39
C ILE A 102 30.96 -16.33 3.49
N GLU A 103 31.81 -17.35 3.46
CA GLU A 103 31.85 -18.42 4.47
C GLU A 103 32.35 -17.91 5.82
N SER A 104 33.27 -16.94 5.83
CA SER A 104 33.71 -16.23 7.05
C SER A 104 32.58 -15.49 7.78
N LEU A 105 31.51 -15.14 7.06
CA LEU A 105 30.31 -14.52 7.62
C LEU A 105 29.30 -15.59 8.11
N GLY A 106 29.66 -16.87 8.07
CA GLY A 106 28.83 -17.99 8.50
C GLY A 106 27.73 -18.35 7.51
N MET A 107 27.90 -18.02 6.23
CA MET A 107 27.07 -18.52 5.15
C MET A 107 27.70 -19.77 4.53
N ARG A 108 26.90 -20.57 3.81
CA ARG A 108 27.38 -21.64 2.95
C ARG A 108 27.32 -21.20 1.51
N THR A 109 28.29 -21.59 0.69
CA THR A 109 28.27 -21.28 -0.74
C THR A 109 28.01 -22.52 -1.60
N HIS A 110 27.37 -22.30 -2.75
CA HIS A 110 27.18 -23.30 -3.79
C HIS A 110 27.53 -22.65 -5.13
N ILE A 111 28.58 -23.15 -5.76
CA ILE A 111 29.12 -22.58 -6.99
C ILE A 111 28.60 -23.38 -8.19
N SER A 112 27.88 -22.71 -9.08
CA SER A 112 27.44 -23.24 -10.35
C SER A 112 28.22 -22.59 -11.50
N ARG A 113 29.15 -23.32 -12.10
CA ARG A 113 29.91 -22.88 -13.28
C ARG A 113 29.08 -23.15 -14.54
N GLY A 114 28.42 -22.12 -15.06
CA GLY A 114 27.70 -22.19 -16.33
C GLY A 114 28.61 -21.92 -17.53
N VAL A 115 28.15 -22.29 -18.73
CA VAL A 115 28.89 -22.10 -20.00
C VAL A 115 29.25 -20.63 -20.25
N SER A 116 28.41 -19.69 -19.80
CA SER A 116 28.61 -18.25 -20.02
C SER A 116 29.01 -17.46 -18.78
N ARG A 117 28.65 -17.95 -17.57
CA ARG A 117 28.88 -17.27 -16.29
C ARG A 117 28.92 -18.26 -15.13
N THR A 118 29.71 -17.89 -14.12
CA THR A 118 29.68 -18.54 -12.80
C THR A 118 28.68 -17.84 -11.89
N ILE A 119 27.86 -18.65 -11.20
CA ILE A 119 26.87 -18.20 -10.21
C ILE A 119 27.26 -18.79 -8.87
N ILE A 120 27.17 -17.99 -7.80
CA ILE A 120 27.47 -18.39 -6.43
C ILE A 120 26.19 -18.19 -5.62
N GLY A 121 25.51 -19.29 -5.28
CA GLY A 121 24.41 -19.29 -4.34
C GLY A 121 24.93 -19.27 -2.91
N CYS A 122 24.52 -18.30 -2.12
CA CYS A 122 24.94 -18.09 -0.73
C CYS A 122 23.75 -18.40 0.16
N ILE A 123 23.85 -19.41 1.02
CA ILE A 123 22.75 -19.91 1.84
C ILE A 123 23.11 -19.69 3.32
N GLY A 124 22.35 -18.85 4.02
CA GLY A 124 22.59 -18.56 5.44
C GLY A 124 21.76 -17.38 5.93
N ASP A 125 22.10 -16.80 7.07
CA ASP A 125 21.41 -15.59 7.55
C ASP A 125 21.90 -14.35 6.78
N GLU A 126 21.07 -13.87 5.85
CA GLU A 126 21.32 -12.64 5.07
C GLU A 126 21.56 -11.41 5.95
N ALA A 127 21.08 -11.36 7.20
CA ALA A 127 21.40 -10.25 8.09
C ALA A 127 22.92 -10.09 8.30
N ARG A 128 23.69 -11.16 8.15
CA ARG A 128 25.15 -11.15 8.24
C ARG A 128 25.84 -10.56 6.99
N LEU A 129 25.10 -10.44 5.89
CA LEU A 129 25.52 -9.72 4.69
C LEU A 129 25.09 -8.25 4.72
N ALA A 130 24.21 -7.85 5.65
CA ALA A 130 23.74 -6.47 5.77
C ALA A 130 24.93 -5.56 6.14
N GLY A 131 25.36 -4.73 5.19
CA GLY A 131 26.53 -3.85 5.33
C GLY A 131 27.82 -4.35 4.67
N VAL A 132 27.81 -5.55 4.07
CA VAL A 132 28.96 -6.04 3.29
C VAL A 132 28.83 -5.58 1.84
N SER A 133 29.83 -4.83 1.36
CA SER A 133 29.90 -4.36 -0.03
C SER A 133 30.30 -5.48 -1.00
N LEU A 134 29.43 -6.47 -1.17
CA LEU A 134 29.66 -7.63 -2.05
C LEU A 134 29.95 -7.23 -3.50
N LEU A 135 29.33 -6.15 -4.00
CA LEU A 135 29.60 -5.62 -5.35
C LEU A 135 31.03 -5.06 -5.51
N SER A 136 31.68 -4.69 -4.42
CA SER A 136 33.06 -4.19 -4.42
C SER A 136 34.09 -5.31 -4.43
N ILE A 137 33.68 -6.57 -4.22
CA ILE A 137 34.57 -7.71 -4.29
C ILE A 137 35.00 -7.94 -5.75
N PRO A 138 36.32 -7.99 -6.05
CA PRO A 138 36.79 -8.31 -7.39
C PRO A 138 36.19 -9.62 -7.92
N GLY A 139 35.76 -9.61 -9.18
CA GLY A 139 35.11 -10.75 -9.81
C GLY A 139 33.59 -10.80 -9.63
N VAL A 140 32.99 -10.02 -8.70
CA VAL A 140 31.54 -9.89 -8.59
C VAL A 140 31.00 -8.93 -9.66
N ARG A 141 29.90 -9.34 -10.32
CA ARG A 141 29.18 -8.51 -11.31
C ARG A 141 27.88 -7.96 -10.74
N SER A 142 27.07 -8.82 -10.13
CA SER A 142 25.78 -8.44 -9.55
C SER A 142 25.43 -9.35 -8.39
N VAL A 143 24.63 -8.82 -7.47
CA VAL A 143 24.13 -9.53 -6.29
C VAL A 143 22.61 -9.42 -6.30
N HIS A 144 21.95 -10.55 -6.16
CA HIS A 144 20.50 -10.68 -6.22
C HIS A 144 20.01 -11.33 -4.93
N PRO A 145 19.36 -10.59 -4.03
CA PRO A 145 18.67 -11.21 -2.91
C PRO A 145 17.53 -12.08 -3.46
N VAL A 146 17.37 -13.30 -2.92
CA VAL A 146 16.26 -14.19 -3.34
C VAL A 146 14.99 -13.86 -2.58
N MET A 147 15.12 -13.43 -1.32
CA MET A 147 13.98 -13.05 -0.47
C MET A 147 13.60 -11.59 -0.67
N ARG A 148 12.31 -11.31 -0.46
CA ARG A 148 11.78 -9.95 -0.44
C ARG A 148 12.40 -9.16 0.72
N PRO A 149 12.77 -7.87 0.50
CA PRO A 149 13.43 -7.06 1.53
C PRO A 149 12.43 -6.44 2.53
N TYR A 150 11.12 -6.55 2.30
CA TYR A 150 10.03 -6.15 3.20
C TYR A 150 9.37 -7.42 3.74
N LYS A 151 9.68 -7.85 4.96
CA LYS A 151 9.19 -9.12 5.51
C LYS A 151 7.94 -8.92 6.34
N LEU A 152 7.93 -7.89 7.18
CA LEU A 152 6.81 -7.59 8.07
C LEU A 152 5.55 -7.23 7.28
N ALA A 153 5.68 -6.56 6.14
CA ALA A 153 4.54 -6.22 5.27
C ALA A 153 4.15 -7.34 4.29
N ALA A 154 5.04 -8.29 4.00
CA ALA A 154 4.81 -9.30 2.98
C ALA A 154 3.81 -10.36 3.42
N ARG A 155 2.88 -10.71 2.52
CA ARG A 155 1.81 -11.69 2.75
C ARG A 155 2.36 -13.05 3.21
N ASP A 156 3.50 -13.49 2.66
CA ASP A 156 4.13 -14.77 2.98
C ASP A 156 4.53 -14.92 4.46
N PHE A 157 4.69 -13.81 5.18
CA PHE A 157 5.14 -13.79 6.57
C PHE A 157 4.03 -13.44 7.57
N SER A 158 2.81 -13.21 7.10
CA SER A 158 1.64 -12.97 7.95
C SER A 158 0.82 -14.23 8.16
N ALA A 159 0.27 -14.38 9.36
CA ALA A 159 -0.66 -15.47 9.67
C ALA A 159 -2.06 -15.22 9.05
N ASP A 160 -2.48 -13.96 8.95
CA ASP A 160 -3.74 -13.56 8.31
C ASP A 160 -3.44 -13.05 6.90
N PRO A 161 -4.19 -13.50 5.87
CA PRO A 161 -4.08 -12.94 4.54
C PRO A 161 -4.35 -11.42 4.49
N THR A 162 -5.13 -10.83 5.40
CA THR A 162 -5.43 -9.39 5.38
C THR A 162 -5.50 -8.81 6.79
N SER A 163 -4.56 -7.90 7.09
CA SER A 163 -4.55 -7.10 8.31
C SER A 163 -5.83 -6.31 8.50
N ARG A 164 -6.27 -6.23 9.76
CA ARG A 164 -7.41 -5.41 10.18
C ARG A 164 -6.91 -4.22 10.95
N VAL A 165 -6.91 -3.05 10.31
CA VAL A 165 -6.42 -1.81 10.92
C VAL A 165 -7.62 -1.02 11.44
N ARG A 166 -7.74 -0.90 12.76
CA ARG A 166 -8.84 -0.19 13.43
C ARG A 166 -8.51 1.28 13.58
N VAL A 167 -9.41 2.16 13.14
CA VAL A 167 -9.34 3.61 13.33
C VAL A 167 -10.62 4.07 14.00
N GLY A 168 -10.55 4.43 15.28
CA GLY A 168 -11.74 4.68 16.10
C GLY A 168 -12.71 3.49 16.06
N ASN A 169 -13.93 3.73 15.56
CA ASN A 169 -14.99 2.74 15.39
C ASN A 169 -15.07 2.14 13.97
N ARG A 170 -14.08 2.38 13.11
CA ARG A 170 -14.00 1.85 11.75
C ARG A 170 -12.81 0.90 11.60
N THR A 171 -12.82 0.03 10.60
CA THR A 171 -11.74 -0.96 10.39
C THR A 171 -11.50 -1.19 8.91
N PHE A 172 -10.28 -0.91 8.45
CA PHE A 172 -9.82 -1.24 7.11
C PHE A 172 -9.48 -2.74 6.99
N GLY A 173 -9.42 -3.22 5.75
CA GLY A 173 -9.10 -4.63 5.43
C GLY A 173 -10.30 -5.58 5.52
N GLY A 174 -11.52 -5.04 5.59
CA GLY A 174 -12.77 -5.80 5.58
C GLY A 174 -13.58 -5.72 4.31
N PRO A 175 -14.81 -6.27 4.33
CA PRO A 175 -15.68 -6.27 3.16
C PRO A 175 -16.14 -4.85 2.78
N SER A 176 -16.21 -3.93 3.75
CA SER A 176 -16.50 -2.53 3.52
C SER A 176 -15.31 -1.77 2.95
N CYS A 177 -15.57 -0.95 1.94
CA CYS A 177 -14.66 0.07 1.46
C CYS A 177 -14.88 1.37 2.24
N LEU A 178 -13.89 1.82 3.01
CA LEU A 178 -14.05 3.01 3.83
C LEU A 178 -13.63 4.28 3.07
N VAL A 179 -14.49 5.29 3.07
CA VAL A 179 -14.18 6.61 2.46
C VAL A 179 -13.81 7.62 3.53
N ALA A 180 -12.57 8.12 3.50
CA ALA A 180 -12.16 9.30 4.24
C ALA A 180 -12.42 10.55 3.40
N ALA A 181 -13.16 11.53 3.91
CA ALA A 181 -13.52 12.74 3.16
C ALA A 181 -13.38 14.00 4.00
N GLY A 182 -13.15 15.13 3.34
CA GLY A 182 -12.95 16.44 3.98
C GLY A 182 -11.95 17.32 3.21
N PRO A 183 -11.71 18.54 3.67
CA PRO A 183 -11.01 19.56 2.90
C PRO A 183 -9.51 19.34 2.90
N CYS A 184 -8.83 19.86 1.89
CA CYS A 184 -7.38 19.76 1.77
C CYS A 184 -6.63 20.37 2.98
N SER A 185 -7.11 21.51 3.46
CA SER A 185 -6.58 22.21 4.63
C SER A 185 -7.71 22.49 5.62
N VAL A 186 -7.38 22.60 6.90
CA VAL A 186 -8.31 23.18 7.88
C VAL A 186 -8.15 24.69 7.83
N GLU A 187 -9.22 25.38 7.46
CA GLU A 187 -9.21 26.84 7.19
C GLU A 187 -10.00 27.63 8.23
N GLY A 188 -10.93 26.97 8.95
CA GLY A 188 -11.71 27.57 10.02
C GLY A 188 -12.70 26.58 10.63
N ALA A 189 -13.23 26.89 11.81
CA ALA A 189 -14.11 25.98 12.54
C ALA A 189 -15.46 25.73 11.83
N GLU A 190 -16.10 26.79 11.32
CA GLU A 190 -17.41 26.71 10.65
C GLU A 190 -17.34 25.86 9.37
N MET A 191 -16.41 26.18 8.46
CA MET A 191 -16.15 25.42 7.24
C MET A 191 -15.93 23.92 7.54
N MET A 192 -15.15 23.63 8.58
CA MET A 192 -14.79 22.27 8.93
C MET A 192 -15.97 21.50 9.53
N ALA A 193 -16.81 22.17 10.33
CA ALA A 193 -18.04 21.60 10.87
C ALA A 193 -19.09 21.34 9.78
N ASP A 194 -19.31 22.30 8.87
CA ASP A 194 -20.20 22.12 7.72
C ASP A 194 -19.76 20.94 6.85
N THR A 195 -18.47 20.87 6.55
CA THR A 195 -17.91 19.76 5.78
C THR A 195 -18.07 18.43 6.51
N GLY A 196 -17.78 18.40 7.82
CA GLY A 196 -17.93 17.20 8.64
C GLY A 196 -19.36 16.66 8.62
N ARG A 197 -20.36 17.52 8.80
CA ARG A 197 -21.78 17.15 8.71
C ARG A 197 -22.15 16.66 7.32
N ALA A 198 -21.74 17.37 6.26
CA ALA A 198 -22.07 17.02 4.89
C ALA A 198 -21.50 15.65 4.48
N VAL A 199 -20.22 15.38 4.78
CA VAL A 199 -19.61 14.10 4.42
C VAL A 199 -20.12 12.95 5.29
N ALA A 200 -20.42 13.19 6.57
CA ALA A 200 -21.02 12.20 7.46
C ALA A 200 -22.42 11.78 6.99
N ALA A 201 -23.25 12.74 6.56
CA ALA A 201 -24.59 12.47 6.03
C ALA A 201 -24.56 11.54 4.80
N GLU A 202 -23.49 11.62 3.99
CA GLU A 202 -23.27 10.76 2.84
C GLU A 202 -22.49 9.47 3.16
N GLY A 203 -22.27 9.17 4.44
CA GLY A 203 -21.66 7.91 4.88
C GLY A 203 -20.14 7.88 4.75
N ALA A 204 -19.46 9.03 4.76
CA ALA A 204 -18.01 9.04 4.98
C ALA A 204 -17.69 8.30 6.28
N ALA A 205 -16.63 7.50 6.24
CA ALA A 205 -16.21 6.68 7.36
C ALA A 205 -15.20 7.42 8.26
N LEU A 206 -14.42 8.34 7.70
CA LEU A 206 -13.42 9.13 8.40
C LEU A 206 -13.45 10.58 7.92
N LEU A 207 -13.07 11.50 8.80
CA LEU A 207 -12.84 12.91 8.46
C LEU A 207 -11.35 13.13 8.17
N ARG A 208 -11.03 13.75 7.04
CA ARG A 208 -9.66 14.14 6.68
C ARG A 208 -9.51 15.66 6.67
N GLY A 209 -8.40 16.19 7.16
CA GLY A 209 -8.12 17.63 7.12
C GLY A 209 -6.65 17.95 7.43
N GLY A 210 -6.02 18.82 6.64
CA GLY A 210 -4.62 19.17 6.81
C GLY A 210 -4.44 20.33 7.80
N ALA A 211 -4.02 20.03 9.02
CA ALA A 211 -3.70 21.06 10.02
C ALA A 211 -2.31 21.69 9.79
N PHE A 212 -1.37 20.90 9.25
CA PHE A 212 -0.04 21.32 8.81
C PHE A 212 0.07 21.08 7.30
N LYS A 213 0.58 22.05 6.53
CA LYS A 213 0.63 21.95 5.06
C LYS A 213 2.07 21.99 4.53
N PRO A 214 2.53 20.94 3.81
CA PRO A 214 3.84 20.98 3.16
C PRO A 214 3.73 21.80 1.88
N ARG A 215 4.12 23.07 1.93
CA ARG A 215 4.04 23.97 0.78
C ARG A 215 5.36 24.05 0.04
N THR A 216 5.27 24.10 -1.29
CA THR A 216 6.44 24.36 -2.15
C THR A 216 6.92 25.81 -1.98
N SER A 217 6.01 26.74 -1.72
CA SER A 217 6.31 28.15 -1.49
C SER A 217 6.16 28.51 0.00
N PRO A 218 7.11 29.24 0.60
CA PRO A 218 7.04 29.65 2.01
C PRO A 218 5.98 30.72 2.30
N TYR A 219 5.43 31.38 1.27
CA TYR A 219 4.39 32.42 1.41
C TYR A 219 2.96 31.87 1.37
N SER A 220 2.84 30.57 1.15
CA SER A 220 1.56 29.90 1.09
C SER A 220 1.00 29.62 2.49
N PHE A 221 -0.32 29.48 2.60
CA PHE A 221 -0.96 29.04 3.84
C PHE A 221 -0.34 27.73 4.37
N ASP A 222 0.24 27.80 5.56
CA ASP A 222 0.99 26.74 6.25
C ASP A 222 0.08 25.82 7.11
N GLY A 223 -1.22 26.15 7.17
CA GLY A 223 -2.20 25.50 8.03
C GLY A 223 -2.34 26.17 9.40
N LEU A 224 -3.44 25.87 10.11
CA LEU A 224 -3.72 26.39 11.45
C LEU A 224 -2.95 25.68 12.58
N LYS A 225 -2.13 24.68 12.25
CA LYS A 225 -1.29 23.93 13.19
C LYS A 225 -2.12 23.32 14.32
N GLU A 226 -1.74 23.50 15.58
CA GLU A 226 -2.48 22.94 16.71
C GLU A 226 -3.94 23.41 16.77
N GLU A 227 -4.23 24.65 16.40
CA GLU A 227 -5.61 25.13 16.35
C GLU A 227 -6.44 24.35 15.32
N GLY A 228 -5.84 24.02 14.17
CA GLY A 228 -6.46 23.13 13.19
C GLY A 228 -6.72 21.72 13.75
N LEU A 229 -5.84 21.21 14.62
CA LEU A 229 -6.05 19.92 15.29
C LEU A 229 -7.20 19.97 16.29
N ARG A 230 -7.34 21.08 17.05
CA ARG A 230 -8.47 21.29 17.97
C ARG A 230 -9.78 21.36 17.23
N ILE A 231 -9.82 22.07 16.11
CA ILE A 231 -11.00 22.13 15.23
C ILE A 231 -11.39 20.72 14.76
N LEU A 232 -10.43 19.92 14.26
CA LEU A 232 -10.71 18.55 13.84
C LEU A 232 -11.26 17.68 14.98
N ALA A 233 -10.71 17.83 16.19
CA ALA A 233 -11.21 17.11 17.36
C ALA A 233 -12.65 17.51 17.71
N GLY A 234 -13.00 18.79 17.64
CA GLY A 234 -14.37 19.27 17.83
C GLY A 234 -15.35 18.69 16.80
N VAL A 235 -14.96 18.65 15.51
CA VAL A 235 -15.81 18.03 14.47
C VAL A 235 -15.96 16.52 14.66
N ARG A 236 -14.92 15.82 15.14
CA ARG A 236 -15.03 14.41 15.54
C ARG A 236 -16.04 14.22 16.67
N GLU A 237 -16.00 15.06 17.70
CA GLU A 237 -16.95 14.97 18.82
C GLU A 237 -18.39 15.19 18.36
N GLU A 238 -18.60 16.10 17.42
CA GLU A 238 -19.93 16.39 16.84
C GLU A 238 -20.44 15.26 15.93
N THR A 239 -19.58 14.74 15.03
CA THR A 239 -19.99 13.85 13.94
C THR A 239 -19.76 12.36 14.23
N GLY A 240 -18.90 12.05 15.20
CA GLY A 240 -18.41 10.70 15.46
C GLY A 240 -17.44 10.15 14.40
N LEU A 241 -16.99 10.98 13.44
CA LEU A 241 -16.03 10.57 12.41
C LEU A 241 -14.60 10.55 12.98
N PRO A 242 -13.88 9.41 12.94
CA PRO A 242 -12.46 9.36 13.27
C PRO A 242 -11.64 10.30 12.37
N VAL A 243 -10.63 10.95 12.95
CA VAL A 243 -9.81 11.95 12.25
C VAL A 243 -8.54 11.32 11.69
N VAL A 244 -8.29 11.55 10.40
CA VAL A 244 -6.99 11.34 9.75
C VAL A 244 -6.38 12.68 9.36
N THR A 245 -5.16 12.95 9.82
CA THR A 245 -4.44 14.20 9.53
C THR A 245 -2.94 13.95 9.40
N GLU A 246 -2.25 14.83 8.67
CA GLU A 246 -0.86 14.62 8.24
C GLU A 246 0.16 15.08 9.28
N VAL A 247 1.18 14.27 9.50
CA VAL A 247 2.38 14.64 10.26
C VAL A 247 3.49 15.00 9.29
N LEU A 248 4.02 16.22 9.41
CA LEU A 248 5.09 16.71 8.54
C LEU A 248 6.49 16.58 9.13
N ASP A 249 6.58 16.65 10.46
CA ASP A 249 7.83 16.78 11.19
C ASP A 249 7.80 15.88 12.43
N PRO A 250 8.88 15.14 12.74
CA PRO A 250 8.96 14.29 13.94
C PRO A 250 8.62 15.06 15.22
N ARG A 251 8.98 16.34 15.32
CA ARG A 251 8.74 17.18 16.50
C ARG A 251 7.25 17.41 16.79
N HIS A 252 6.39 17.23 15.80
CA HIS A 252 4.94 17.40 15.95
C HIS A 252 4.22 16.05 16.07
N ALA A 253 4.92 14.92 15.99
CA ALA A 253 4.31 13.61 15.89
C ALA A 253 3.44 13.27 17.12
N GLU A 254 3.98 13.47 18.34
CA GLU A 254 3.22 13.27 19.58
C GLU A 254 2.01 14.20 19.69
N LEU A 255 2.20 15.48 19.36
CA LEU A 255 1.12 16.47 19.37
C LEU A 255 -0.03 16.02 18.45
N VAL A 256 0.28 15.70 17.19
CA VAL A 256 -0.73 15.25 16.23
C VAL A 256 -1.39 13.94 16.69
N ALA A 257 -0.63 12.99 17.23
CA ALA A 257 -1.15 11.73 17.77
C ALA A 257 -2.06 11.88 18.99
N GLY A 258 -2.01 13.02 19.69
CA GLY A 258 -2.95 13.38 20.74
C GLY A 258 -4.34 13.74 20.22
N TYR A 259 -4.43 14.26 19.00
CA TYR A 259 -5.69 14.69 18.38
C TYR A 259 -6.19 13.75 17.29
N ALA A 260 -5.32 13.01 16.59
CA ALA A 260 -5.67 12.19 15.44
C ALA A 260 -5.95 10.72 15.82
N ASP A 261 -6.93 10.11 15.15
CA ASP A 261 -7.20 8.67 15.25
C ASP A 261 -6.31 7.86 14.30
N MET A 262 -5.84 8.49 13.21
CA MET A 262 -4.89 7.94 12.24
C MET A 262 -3.90 9.01 11.78
N LEU A 263 -2.62 8.63 11.71
CA LEU A 263 -1.54 9.52 11.29
C LEU A 263 -1.27 9.34 9.80
N GLN A 264 -1.48 10.38 9.00
CA GLN A 264 -1.10 10.37 7.60
C GLN A 264 0.37 10.77 7.43
N ILE A 265 1.10 9.99 6.63
CA ILE A 265 2.40 10.36 6.09
C ILE A 265 2.22 10.64 4.61
N GLY A 266 2.34 11.92 4.23
CA GLY A 266 2.17 12.35 2.86
C GLY A 266 3.29 11.86 1.94
N ALA A 267 3.02 11.89 0.63
CA ALA A 267 3.90 11.38 -0.41
C ALA A 267 5.32 11.98 -0.37
N ARG A 268 5.47 13.25 0.07
CA ARG A 268 6.78 13.91 0.19
C ARG A 268 7.61 13.36 1.36
N ASN A 269 6.96 12.85 2.40
CA ASN A 269 7.58 12.30 3.59
C ASN A 269 7.66 10.76 3.59
N MET A 270 7.25 10.08 2.50
CA MET A 270 7.31 8.62 2.41
C MET A 270 8.74 8.07 2.63
N GLN A 271 9.78 8.84 2.35
CA GLN A 271 11.18 8.46 2.61
C GLN A 271 11.85 9.29 3.71
N ASN A 272 11.05 10.02 4.50
CA ASN A 272 11.55 10.67 5.70
C ASN A 272 11.70 9.62 6.81
N PHE A 273 12.78 8.84 6.78
CA PHE A 273 12.98 7.71 7.69
C PHE A 273 13.09 8.12 9.16
N ALA A 274 13.49 9.36 9.45
CA ALA A 274 13.48 9.89 10.81
C ALA A 274 12.03 10.01 11.31
N LEU A 275 11.13 10.57 10.50
CA LEU A 275 9.70 10.63 10.81
C LEU A 275 9.07 9.24 10.90
N LEU A 276 9.36 8.35 9.96
CA LEU A 276 8.77 6.99 9.97
C LEU A 276 9.14 6.20 11.23
N ARG A 277 10.37 6.34 11.74
CA ARG A 277 10.80 5.71 12.99
C ARG A 277 10.04 6.25 14.20
N GLU A 278 9.87 7.57 14.26
CA GLU A 278 9.11 8.23 15.33
C GLU A 278 7.65 7.74 15.34
N ILE A 279 7.01 7.78 14.17
CA ILE A 279 5.62 7.36 13.97
C ILE A 279 5.42 5.87 14.30
N GLY A 280 6.41 5.02 14.01
CA GLY A 280 6.39 3.61 14.37
C GLY A 280 6.32 3.34 15.87
N GLN A 281 6.73 4.30 16.72
CA GLN A 281 6.72 4.14 18.18
C GLN A 281 5.41 4.63 18.83
N LEU A 282 4.63 5.46 18.14
CA LEU A 282 3.41 6.08 18.69
C LEU A 282 2.19 5.15 18.76
N GLN A 283 2.27 3.94 18.19
CA GLN A 283 1.20 2.93 18.23
C GLN A 283 -0.18 3.47 17.80
N ARG A 284 -0.19 4.38 16.81
CA ARG A 284 -1.38 4.88 16.13
C ARG A 284 -1.45 4.32 14.72
N PRO A 285 -2.64 4.00 14.19
CA PRO A 285 -2.80 3.62 12.79
C PRO A 285 -2.15 4.64 11.84
N VAL A 286 -1.44 4.15 10.84
CA VAL A 286 -0.67 4.98 9.90
C VAL A 286 -1.22 4.86 8.50
N LEU A 287 -1.56 5.99 7.88
CA LEU A 287 -1.87 6.07 6.45
C LEU A 287 -0.61 6.50 5.69
N LEU A 288 0.06 5.56 5.03
CA LEU A 288 1.28 5.83 4.29
C LEU A 288 0.97 6.07 2.80
N LYS A 289 1.14 7.31 2.34
CA LYS A 289 0.98 7.65 0.91
C LYS A 289 2.23 7.33 0.12
N ARG A 290 2.06 6.70 -1.05
CA ARG A 290 3.16 6.42 -1.97
C ARG A 290 3.81 7.73 -2.44
N GLY A 291 5.13 7.75 -2.46
CA GLY A 291 5.94 8.85 -2.97
C GLY A 291 5.80 8.98 -4.48
N MET A 292 5.81 10.21 -4.99
CA MET A 292 5.54 10.52 -6.40
C MET A 292 6.49 9.84 -7.40
N SER A 293 7.67 9.40 -6.97
CA SER A 293 8.63 8.68 -7.82
C SER A 293 9.09 7.37 -7.19
N ALA A 294 8.36 6.89 -6.18
CA ALA A 294 8.70 5.67 -5.47
C ALA A 294 8.32 4.44 -6.30
N THR A 295 9.25 3.47 -6.37
CA THR A 295 8.87 2.12 -6.79
C THR A 295 7.99 1.47 -5.72
N LEU A 296 7.25 0.42 -6.08
CA LEU A 296 6.47 -0.34 -5.10
C LEU A 296 7.37 -0.96 -4.02
N LYS A 297 8.60 -1.35 -4.37
CA LYS A 297 9.60 -1.80 -3.40
C LYS A 297 9.96 -0.71 -2.39
N ASP A 298 10.21 0.52 -2.85
CA ASP A 298 10.53 1.64 -1.94
C ASP A 298 9.37 1.93 -1.00
N PHE A 299 8.14 1.86 -1.52
CA PHE A 299 6.92 2.07 -0.77
C PHE A 299 6.73 1.01 0.33
N LEU A 300 6.95 -0.26 0.02
CA LEU A 300 6.87 -1.35 1.00
C LEU A 300 8.00 -1.30 2.03
N LEU A 301 9.20 -0.86 1.64
CA LEU A 301 10.28 -0.63 2.60
C LEU A 301 9.96 0.53 3.54
N ALA A 302 9.29 1.59 3.08
CA ALA A 302 8.81 2.66 3.95
C ALA A 302 7.77 2.15 4.97
N ALA A 303 6.86 1.26 4.56
CA ALA A 303 5.96 0.58 5.51
C ALA A 303 6.74 -0.27 6.52
N GLU A 304 7.77 -1.00 6.08
CA GLU A 304 8.65 -1.80 6.94
C GLU A 304 9.36 -0.93 8.00
N TYR A 305 9.72 0.32 7.70
CA TYR A 305 10.28 1.25 8.70
C TYR A 305 9.32 1.54 9.84
N VAL A 306 8.03 1.72 9.56
CA VAL A 306 7.00 1.93 10.58
C VAL A 306 6.79 0.63 11.38
N MET A 307 6.67 -0.50 10.68
CA MET A 307 6.40 -1.82 11.28
C MET A 307 7.55 -2.34 12.14
N SER A 308 8.79 -2.09 11.73
CA SER A 308 9.99 -2.42 12.52
C SER A 308 10.12 -1.58 13.79
N GLY A 309 9.45 -0.41 13.85
CA GLY A 309 9.26 0.36 15.09
C GLY A 309 8.26 -0.28 16.07
N GLY A 310 7.58 -1.36 15.67
CA GLY A 310 6.61 -2.11 16.46
C GLY A 310 5.15 -1.81 16.12
N ASN A 311 4.87 -0.89 15.18
CA ASN A 311 3.52 -0.52 14.79
C ASN A 311 3.08 -1.25 13.51
N MET A 312 2.28 -2.30 13.66
CA MET A 312 1.79 -3.13 12.55
C MET A 312 0.54 -2.57 11.87
N ASP A 313 -0.03 -1.48 12.39
CA ASP A 313 -1.28 -0.88 11.92
C ASP A 313 -1.03 0.12 10.78
N VAL A 314 -0.62 -0.39 9.63
CA VAL A 314 -0.31 0.41 8.44
C VAL A 314 -1.34 0.19 7.34
N VAL A 315 -1.84 1.28 6.77
CA VAL A 315 -2.68 1.32 5.56
C VAL A 315 -1.89 2.01 4.45
N LEU A 316 -1.79 1.35 3.30
CA LEU A 316 -1.10 1.88 2.12
C LEU A 316 -2.06 2.73 1.30
N CYS A 317 -1.60 3.86 0.77
CA CYS A 317 -2.40 4.72 -0.11
C CYS A 317 -1.68 4.99 -1.44
N GLU A 318 -2.23 4.44 -2.52
CA GLU A 318 -1.83 4.79 -3.90
C GLU A 318 -2.43 6.15 -4.27
N ARG A 319 -1.64 7.03 -4.90
CA ARG A 319 -2.00 8.44 -5.12
C ARG A 319 -1.44 9.02 -6.42
N GLY A 320 -0.99 8.15 -7.30
CA GLY A 320 -0.34 8.47 -8.56
C GLY A 320 1.17 8.71 -8.43
N ILE A 321 1.85 8.45 -9.55
CA ILE A 321 3.28 8.66 -9.75
C ILE A 321 3.52 9.72 -10.82
N ARG A 322 4.68 10.36 -10.75
CA ARG A 322 5.16 11.28 -11.76
C ARG A 322 5.60 10.50 -12.99
N THR A 323 5.10 10.93 -14.14
CA THR A 323 5.53 10.44 -15.46
C THR A 323 5.90 11.65 -16.33
N PHE A 324 5.95 11.46 -17.66
CA PHE A 324 6.23 12.52 -18.62
C PHE A 324 4.98 13.33 -19.04
N GLY A 325 3.76 12.85 -18.73
CA GLY A 325 2.51 13.51 -19.13
C GLY A 325 2.23 14.80 -18.35
N GLY A 326 1.46 15.72 -18.94
CA GLY A 326 1.15 17.04 -18.36
C GLY A 326 -0.34 17.30 -18.13
N GLU A 327 -1.21 16.41 -18.59
CA GLU A 327 -2.67 16.55 -18.59
C GLU A 327 -3.28 16.32 -17.19
N MET A 328 -2.60 15.54 -16.36
CA MET A 328 -2.94 15.26 -14.97
C MET A 328 -1.77 15.63 -14.05
N ARG A 329 -2.07 15.89 -12.77
CA ARG A 329 -1.04 16.18 -11.76
C ARG A 329 -0.09 15.00 -11.56
N ASN A 330 -0.61 13.78 -11.58
CA ASN A 330 0.14 12.52 -11.54
C ASN A 330 -0.53 11.49 -12.47
N THR A 331 0.20 10.46 -12.87
CA THR A 331 -0.40 9.28 -13.52
C THR A 331 -0.85 8.30 -12.44
N PHE A 332 -2.14 8.00 -12.41
CA PHE A 332 -2.69 7.09 -11.40
C PHE A 332 -2.33 5.63 -11.72
N ASP A 333 -1.46 5.04 -10.90
CA ASP A 333 -1.00 3.66 -11.07
C ASP A 333 -2.01 2.66 -10.50
N LEU A 334 -3.15 2.48 -11.17
CA LEU A 334 -4.21 1.56 -10.74
C LEU A 334 -3.73 0.10 -10.60
N ALA A 335 -2.72 -0.31 -11.38
CA ALA A 335 -2.15 -1.66 -11.31
C ALA A 335 -1.41 -1.92 -9.99
N ALA A 336 -0.92 -0.87 -9.31
CA ALA A 336 -0.32 -0.99 -7.99
C ALA A 336 -1.30 -1.56 -6.95
N ILE A 337 -2.59 -1.22 -7.04
CA ILE A 337 -3.60 -1.64 -6.06
C ILE A 337 -3.70 -3.18 -5.98
N PRO A 338 -4.07 -3.91 -7.05
CA PRO A 338 -4.16 -5.37 -7.00
C PRO A 338 -2.78 -6.02 -6.77
N TRP A 339 -1.69 -5.43 -7.26
CA TRP A 339 -0.35 -5.95 -7.00
C TRP A 339 0.00 -5.90 -5.50
N LEU A 340 -0.25 -4.77 -4.83
CA LEU A 340 0.00 -4.61 -3.40
C LEU A 340 -0.88 -5.55 -2.57
N LYS A 341 -2.13 -5.79 -2.99
CA LYS A 341 -3.00 -6.78 -2.36
C LYS A 341 -2.47 -8.21 -2.51
N LEU A 342 -1.87 -8.56 -3.64
CA LEU A 342 -1.22 -9.87 -3.81
C LEU A 342 0.06 -9.98 -2.96
N GLU A 343 0.85 -8.91 -2.93
CA GLU A 343 2.19 -8.91 -2.32
C GLU A 343 2.15 -8.79 -0.79
N THR A 344 1.18 -8.04 -0.26
CA THR A 344 1.10 -7.68 1.16
C THR A 344 -0.22 -8.12 1.78
N HIS A 345 -0.22 -8.19 3.11
CA HIS A 345 -1.45 -8.34 3.89
C HIS A 345 -2.02 -6.97 4.35
N LEU A 346 -1.36 -5.85 4.04
CA LEU A 346 -1.80 -4.53 4.48
C LEU A 346 -3.04 -4.06 3.68
N PRO A 347 -3.98 -3.31 4.29
CA PRO A 347 -5.04 -2.67 3.53
C PRO A 347 -4.46 -1.64 2.55
N VAL A 348 -5.06 -1.56 1.35
CA VAL A 348 -4.62 -0.67 0.27
C VAL A 348 -5.77 0.24 -0.14
N ILE A 349 -5.66 1.54 0.12
CA ILE A 349 -6.62 2.56 -0.29
C ILE A 349 -6.09 3.41 -1.45
N ALA A 350 -6.92 4.29 -1.98
CA ALA A 350 -6.56 5.19 -3.07
C ALA A 350 -6.94 6.65 -2.82
N ASP A 351 -6.17 7.57 -3.40
CA ASP A 351 -6.39 9.01 -3.39
C ASP A 351 -6.66 9.51 -4.82
N PRO A 352 -7.92 9.49 -5.29
CA PRO A 352 -8.27 9.93 -6.64
C PRO A 352 -8.09 11.45 -6.83
N SER A 353 -8.27 12.24 -5.76
CA SER A 353 -8.13 13.70 -5.79
C SER A 353 -6.71 14.13 -6.15
N HIS A 354 -5.70 13.61 -5.45
CA HIS A 354 -4.30 13.98 -5.72
C HIS A 354 -3.68 13.23 -6.90
N ALA A 355 -4.24 12.08 -7.28
CA ALA A 355 -3.80 11.34 -8.46
C ALA A 355 -4.10 12.13 -9.73
N GLY A 356 -5.37 12.48 -9.97
CA GLY A 356 -5.76 13.29 -11.13
C GLY A 356 -5.39 14.77 -10.99
N GLY A 357 -5.58 15.33 -9.79
CA GLY A 357 -5.41 16.76 -9.53
C GLY A 357 -6.46 17.63 -10.23
N ARG A 358 -7.63 17.06 -10.55
CA ARG A 358 -8.76 17.74 -11.19
C ARG A 358 -10.07 17.15 -10.70
N ARG A 359 -11.04 18.02 -10.43
CA ARG A 359 -12.34 17.67 -9.85
C ARG A 359 -13.14 16.69 -10.71
N ASP A 360 -13.18 16.93 -12.01
CA ASP A 360 -13.91 16.11 -13.00
C ASP A 360 -13.38 14.67 -13.10
N LEU A 361 -12.14 14.43 -12.68
CA LEU A 361 -11.54 13.10 -12.66
C LEU A 361 -11.78 12.34 -11.35
N VAL A 362 -12.18 13.00 -10.26
CA VAL A 362 -12.22 12.37 -8.93
C VAL A 362 -13.17 11.19 -8.88
N ALA A 363 -14.43 11.37 -9.28
CA ALA A 363 -15.43 10.31 -9.21
C ALA A 363 -15.13 9.12 -10.15
N PRO A 364 -14.76 9.32 -11.43
CA PRO A 364 -14.35 8.22 -12.30
C PRO A 364 -13.13 7.44 -11.76
N LEU A 365 -12.12 8.15 -11.23
CA LEU A 365 -10.93 7.51 -10.68
C LEU A 365 -11.22 6.77 -9.36
N ALA A 366 -12.15 7.29 -8.54
CA ALA A 366 -12.63 6.61 -7.34
C ALA A 366 -13.29 5.26 -7.68
N CYS A 367 -14.17 5.25 -8.69
CA CYS A 367 -14.80 4.02 -9.18
C CYS A 367 -13.74 3.03 -9.72
N ALA A 368 -12.77 3.52 -10.50
CA ALA A 368 -11.70 2.68 -11.04
C ALA A 368 -10.83 2.06 -9.93
N ALA A 369 -10.52 2.81 -8.88
CA ALA A 369 -9.77 2.31 -7.74
C ALA A 369 -10.56 1.25 -6.95
N LEU A 370 -11.87 1.46 -6.77
CA LEU A 370 -12.74 0.46 -6.15
C LEU A 370 -12.76 -0.83 -6.97
N ALA A 371 -12.87 -0.71 -8.30
CA ALA A 371 -12.85 -1.82 -9.26
C ALA A 371 -11.53 -2.60 -9.20
N ALA A 372 -10.41 -1.89 -9.04
CA ALA A 372 -9.08 -2.47 -8.86
C ALA A 372 -8.90 -3.18 -7.50
N GLY A 373 -9.87 -3.04 -6.59
CA GLY A 373 -9.91 -3.74 -5.30
C GLY A 373 -9.48 -2.92 -4.10
N ALA A 374 -9.41 -1.58 -4.19
CA ALA A 374 -9.02 -0.73 -3.06
C ALA A 374 -9.92 -0.95 -1.83
N ASP A 375 -9.34 -1.06 -0.64
CA ASP A 375 -10.01 -1.22 0.65
C ASP A 375 -10.64 0.07 1.19
N GLY A 376 -10.42 1.19 0.49
CA GLY A 376 -10.87 2.50 0.90
C GLY A 376 -10.50 3.57 -0.11
N LEU A 377 -10.98 4.78 0.13
CA LEU A 377 -10.65 5.98 -0.61
C LEU A 377 -10.35 7.12 0.35
N ILE A 378 -9.52 8.08 -0.06
CA ILE A 378 -9.38 9.38 0.59
C ILE A 378 -9.64 10.49 -0.42
N VAL A 379 -10.64 11.33 -0.16
CA VAL A 379 -11.20 12.28 -1.14
C VAL A 379 -11.23 13.69 -0.55
N GLU A 380 -10.89 14.68 -1.38
CA GLU A 380 -10.98 16.10 -1.00
C GLU A 380 -12.38 16.65 -1.27
N VAL A 381 -12.98 17.26 -0.25
CA VAL A 381 -14.31 17.87 -0.29
C VAL A 381 -14.25 19.23 0.40
N HIS A 382 -14.76 20.27 -0.25
CA HIS A 382 -14.76 21.64 0.28
C HIS A 382 -16.12 22.30 -0.01
N PRO A 383 -16.69 23.13 0.90
CA PRO A 383 -17.97 23.80 0.67
C PRO A 383 -17.90 24.80 -0.50
N ASP A 384 -16.77 25.50 -0.60
CA ASP A 384 -16.51 26.47 -1.66
C ASP A 384 -15.11 26.26 -2.24
N PRO A 385 -14.92 25.31 -3.16
CA PRO A 385 -13.60 25.01 -3.71
C PRO A 385 -12.92 26.19 -4.43
N GLU A 386 -13.67 27.19 -4.91
CA GLU A 386 -13.11 28.34 -5.65
C GLU A 386 -12.30 29.26 -4.74
N THR A 387 -12.66 29.33 -3.45
CA THR A 387 -11.99 30.16 -2.45
C THR A 387 -11.07 29.38 -1.50
N ALA A 388 -10.93 28.06 -1.70
CA ALA A 388 -10.12 27.20 -0.85
C ALA A 388 -8.65 27.65 -0.77
N ALA A 389 -8.06 27.65 0.43
CA ALA A 389 -6.67 28.05 0.66
C ALA A 389 -5.64 27.09 0.03
N SER A 390 -6.09 25.90 -0.39
CA SER A 390 -5.28 24.92 -1.10
C SER A 390 -6.15 23.93 -1.89
N ASP A 391 -5.66 23.52 -3.06
CA ASP A 391 -6.13 22.33 -3.77
C ASP A 391 -7.65 22.39 -4.14
N GLY A 392 -8.16 23.59 -4.44
CA GLY A 392 -9.54 23.82 -4.89
C GLY A 392 -9.89 23.15 -6.23
N ASP A 393 -8.91 23.03 -7.14
CA ASP A 393 -9.08 22.44 -8.48
C ASP A 393 -9.51 20.97 -8.46
N GLN A 394 -9.19 20.23 -7.40
CA GLN A 394 -9.55 18.82 -7.22
C GLN A 394 -10.56 18.54 -6.11
N SER A 395 -10.91 19.56 -5.32
CA SER A 395 -11.85 19.41 -4.21
C SER A 395 -13.27 19.32 -4.77
N LEU A 396 -14.03 18.29 -4.41
CA LEU A 396 -15.44 18.17 -4.74
C LEU A 396 -16.26 19.15 -3.90
N THR A 397 -17.36 19.66 -4.45
CA THR A 397 -18.44 20.26 -3.66
C THR A 397 -19.22 19.18 -2.90
N PHE A 398 -20.08 19.59 -1.96
CA PHE A 398 -20.94 18.64 -1.24
C PHE A 398 -21.87 17.85 -2.15
N ALA A 399 -22.46 18.51 -3.16
CA ALA A 399 -23.33 17.85 -4.13
C ALA A 399 -22.57 16.80 -4.95
N GLU A 400 -21.38 17.14 -5.47
CA GLU A 400 -20.57 16.20 -6.24
C GLU A 400 -20.07 15.04 -5.38
N PHE A 401 -19.75 15.28 -4.10
CA PHE A 401 -19.42 14.20 -3.17
C PHE A 401 -20.60 13.26 -2.94
N ALA A 402 -21.80 13.79 -2.72
CA ALA A 402 -23.02 12.98 -2.59
C ALA A 402 -23.28 12.14 -3.85
N ASP A 403 -23.12 12.73 -5.03
CA ASP A 403 -23.28 12.06 -6.32
C ASP A 403 -22.25 10.93 -6.50
N MET A 404 -20.98 11.20 -6.17
CA MET A 404 -19.93 10.19 -6.17
C MET A 404 -20.25 9.05 -5.20
N MET A 405 -20.66 9.34 -3.96
CA MET A 405 -20.99 8.32 -2.97
C MET A 405 -22.16 7.44 -3.42
N ARG A 406 -23.21 8.01 -4.03
CA ARG A 406 -24.31 7.23 -4.63
C ARG A 406 -23.80 6.30 -5.74
N GLY A 407 -22.94 6.79 -6.63
CA GLY A 407 -22.32 5.96 -7.68
C GLY A 407 -21.43 4.84 -7.12
N LEU A 408 -20.62 5.14 -6.10
CA LEU A 408 -19.74 4.18 -5.46
C LEU A 408 -20.51 3.06 -4.74
N ARG A 409 -21.64 3.36 -4.09
CA ARG A 409 -22.48 2.33 -3.44
C ARG A 409 -22.94 1.27 -4.44
N ALA A 410 -23.50 1.70 -5.59
CA ALA A 410 -23.94 0.79 -6.64
C ALA A 410 -22.78 -0.08 -7.17
N PHE A 411 -21.59 0.51 -7.33
CA PHE A 411 -20.41 -0.23 -7.79
C PHE A 411 -19.87 -1.20 -6.73
N ALA A 412 -19.86 -0.81 -5.45
CA ALA A 412 -19.45 -1.65 -4.33
C ALA A 412 -20.35 -2.89 -4.24
N GLU A 413 -21.67 -2.69 -4.29
CA GLU A 413 -22.65 -3.78 -4.26
C GLU A 413 -22.45 -4.76 -5.42
N ALA A 414 -22.27 -4.26 -6.64
CA ALA A 414 -21.97 -5.08 -7.82
C ALA A 414 -20.66 -5.89 -7.67
N ALA A 415 -19.68 -5.35 -6.94
CA ALA A 415 -18.43 -6.03 -6.61
C ALA A 415 -18.52 -6.96 -5.37
N GLY A 416 -19.71 -7.13 -4.77
CA GLY A 416 -19.91 -7.95 -3.57
C GLY A 416 -19.32 -7.33 -2.30
N ARG A 417 -19.22 -5.99 -2.26
CA ARG A 417 -18.64 -5.20 -1.17
C ARG A 417 -19.66 -4.18 -0.65
N SER A 418 -19.39 -3.63 0.53
CA SER A 418 -20.17 -2.54 1.11
C SER A 418 -19.37 -1.23 1.09
N LEU A 419 -20.05 -0.09 1.21
CA LEU A 419 -19.44 1.21 1.42
C LEU A 419 -19.69 1.66 2.86
#